data_AF-A0A4U1ET49-F1
#
_entry.id   AF-A0A4U1ET49-F1
#
_cell.length_a   1.000
_cell.length_b   1.000
_cell.length_c   1.000
_cell.angle_alpha   90.00
_cell.angle_beta   90.00
_cell.angle_gamma   90.00
#
_symmetry.space_group_name_H-M   'P 1'
#
loop_
_entity.id
_entity.type
_entity.pdbx_description
1 polymer ?
#
loop_
_entity_poly.entity_id
_entity_poly.type
_entity_poly.pdbx_seq_one_letter_code
_entity_poly.pdbx_strand_id
1 'polypeptide(L)'
;ILGAAKTMSFVSLLLVGILFHAIQAEQLTKCELFQRLKDLDGYGGVTLPEWVCTVFHTSGCDTQTIVNNNDSTEYGLFQINNKIWCRDNQIPHSRDICGISCDKFLDDDLTDDIMCVKKILDNVGINYW
;
A
#
# COMPACT_ATOMS: atom_id res chain seq x y z
N ILE A 1 42.49 40.80 -2.79
CA ILE A 1 42.57 39.39 -2.34
C ILE A 1 41.44 38.66 -3.06
N LEU A 2 41.79 37.89 -4.08
CA LEU A 2 40.88 37.21 -4.99
C LEU A 2 40.14 36.11 -4.21
N GLY A 3 38.82 36.20 -4.09
CA GLY A 3 38.01 35.14 -3.49
C GLY A 3 38.00 33.92 -4.41
N ALA A 4 38.66 32.84 -3.99
CA ALA A 4 38.66 31.59 -4.72
C ALA A 4 37.24 31.01 -4.76
N ALA A 5 36.59 31.06 -5.93
CA ALA A 5 35.41 30.26 -6.20
C ALA A 5 35.84 28.79 -6.17
N LYS A 6 35.42 28.05 -5.14
CA LYS A 6 35.59 26.59 -5.09
C LYS A 6 34.80 26.00 -6.27
N THR A 7 35.50 25.46 -7.24
CA THR A 7 34.93 24.65 -8.31
C THR A 7 34.27 23.42 -7.68
N MET A 8 32.94 23.45 -7.54
CA MET A 8 32.17 22.25 -7.18
C MET A 8 32.43 21.20 -8.26
N SER A 9 33.12 20.12 -7.89
CA SER A 9 33.46 19.02 -8.79
C SER A 9 32.17 18.43 -9.37
N PHE A 10 32.01 18.49 -10.70
CA PHE A 10 30.87 17.91 -11.41
C PHE A 10 30.71 16.41 -11.13
N VAL A 11 31.81 15.72 -10.80
CA VAL A 11 31.83 14.30 -10.39
C VAL A 11 31.04 14.08 -9.09
N SER A 12 31.12 15.01 -8.13
CA SER A 12 30.35 14.93 -6.88
C SER A 12 28.85 15.13 -7.11
N LEU A 13 28.43 15.95 -8.08
CA LEU A 13 27.01 16.10 -8.42
C LEU A 13 26.44 14.84 -9.09
N LEU A 14 27.22 14.20 -9.97
CA LEU A 14 26.80 12.96 -10.64
C LEU A 14 26.59 11.81 -9.65
N LEU A 15 27.46 11.66 -8.65
CA LEU A 15 27.34 10.63 -7.62
C LEU A 15 26.08 10.78 -6.73
N VAL A 16 25.64 12.02 -6.48
CA VAL A 16 24.43 12.29 -5.70
C VAL A 16 23.16 11.95 -6.51
N GLY A 17 23.16 12.15 -7.83
CA GLY A 17 22.03 11.84 -8.70
C GLY A 17 21.70 10.34 -8.81
N ILE A 18 22.69 9.46 -8.64
CA ILE A 18 22.54 8.00 -8.75
C ILE A 18 21.90 7.39 -7.48
N LEU A 19 21.93 8.12 -6.35
CA LEU A 19 21.36 7.66 -5.08
C LEU A 19 19.86 7.98 -4.93
N PHE A 20 19.29 8.81 -5.81
CA PHE A 20 17.85 9.01 -5.89
C PHE A 20 17.22 7.82 -6.61
N HIS A 21 16.85 6.78 -5.87
CA HIS A 21 15.82 5.87 -6.37
C HIS A 21 14.58 6.72 -6.61
N ALA A 22 14.13 6.78 -7.87
CA ALA A 22 12.85 7.38 -8.18
C ALA A 22 11.77 6.55 -7.47
N ILE A 23 11.23 7.08 -6.37
CA ILE A 23 10.02 6.54 -5.76
C ILE A 23 8.91 6.85 -6.76
N GLN A 24 8.51 5.84 -7.55
CA GLN A 24 7.33 5.96 -8.39
C GLN A 24 6.12 5.70 -7.49
N ALA A 25 5.16 6.61 -7.50
CA ALA A 25 3.83 6.31 -6.98
C ALA A 25 3.17 5.36 -7.98
N GLU A 26 2.94 4.11 -7.58
CA GLU A 26 2.31 3.11 -8.44
C GLU A 26 0.79 3.26 -8.37
N GLN A 27 0.19 3.76 -9.45
CA GLN A 27 -1.25 3.77 -9.63
C GLN A 27 -1.64 2.70 -10.64
N LEU A 28 -2.35 1.67 -10.18
CA LEU A 28 -2.72 0.54 -11.02
C LEU A 28 -3.84 0.92 -12.00
N THR A 29 -3.65 0.57 -13.28
CA THR A 29 -4.73 0.68 -14.27
C THR A 29 -5.80 -0.39 -14.02
N LYS A 30 -6.99 -0.20 -14.60
CA LYS A 30 -8.08 -1.19 -14.50
C LYS A 30 -7.62 -2.59 -14.95
N CYS A 31 -6.94 -2.69 -16.10
CA CYS A 31 -6.50 -3.99 -16.62
C CYS A 31 -5.46 -4.66 -15.72
N GLU A 32 -4.54 -3.90 -15.14
CA GLU A 32 -3.56 -4.43 -14.17
C GLU A 32 -4.24 -4.93 -12.91
N LEU A 33 -5.23 -4.19 -12.39
CA LEU A 33 -6.04 -4.66 -11.26
C LEU A 33 -6.76 -5.98 -11.58
N PHE A 34 -7.40 -6.10 -12.73
CA PHE A 34 -8.04 -7.36 -13.13
C PHE A 34 -7.06 -8.54 -13.15
N GLN A 35 -5.80 -8.30 -13.53
CA GLN A 35 -4.79 -9.35 -13.55
C GLN A 35 -4.28 -9.67 -12.14
N ARG A 36 -3.93 -8.67 -11.34
CA ARG A 36 -3.36 -8.86 -10.01
C ARG A 36 -4.39 -9.38 -8.99
N LEU A 37 -5.66 -9.00 -9.13
CA LEU A 37 -6.74 -9.41 -8.22
C LEU A 37 -7.45 -10.69 -8.64
N LYS A 38 -6.98 -11.38 -9.68
CA LYS A 38 -7.64 -12.58 -10.22
C LYS A 38 -7.87 -13.67 -9.17
N ASP A 39 -6.98 -13.79 -8.18
CA ASP A 39 -7.06 -14.79 -7.11
C ASP A 39 -8.14 -14.48 -6.05
N LEU A 40 -8.80 -13.32 -6.15
CA LEU A 40 -9.96 -12.93 -5.35
C LEU A 40 -11.29 -13.19 -6.06
N ASP A 41 -11.29 -13.55 -7.36
CA ASP A 41 -12.53 -13.75 -8.11
C ASP A 41 -13.39 -14.87 -7.51
N GLY A 42 -14.59 -14.50 -7.05
CA GLY A 42 -15.53 -15.40 -6.39
C GLY A 42 -15.21 -15.72 -4.93
N TYR A 43 -14.08 -15.26 -4.40
CA TYR A 43 -13.74 -15.47 -2.99
C TYR A 43 -14.70 -14.68 -2.09
N GLY A 44 -15.25 -15.33 -1.06
CA GLY A 44 -16.25 -14.69 -0.18
C GLY A 44 -17.55 -14.31 -0.90
N GLY A 45 -17.80 -14.83 -2.11
CA GLY A 45 -18.95 -14.48 -2.92
C GLY A 45 -18.85 -13.14 -3.65
N VAL A 46 -17.65 -12.55 -3.71
CA VAL A 46 -17.39 -11.25 -4.36
C VAL A 46 -16.70 -11.48 -5.70
N THR A 47 -17.24 -10.91 -6.76
CA THR A 47 -16.72 -11.06 -8.12
C THR A 47 -15.53 -10.13 -8.38
N LEU A 48 -14.68 -10.47 -9.34
CA LEU A 48 -13.55 -9.63 -9.73
C LEU A 48 -13.93 -8.19 -10.14
N PRO A 49 -15.00 -7.94 -10.93
CA PRO A 49 -15.44 -6.58 -11.22
C PRO A 49 -15.87 -5.80 -9.96
N GLU A 50 -16.49 -6.47 -8.99
CA GLU A 50 -16.83 -5.84 -7.70
C GLU A 50 -15.56 -5.46 -6.94
N TRP A 51 -14.54 -6.32 -6.88
CA TRP A 51 -13.24 -5.98 -6.28
C TRP A 51 -12.59 -4.76 -6.93
N VAL A 52 -12.56 -4.71 -8.26
CA VAL A 52 -12.01 -3.56 -9.00
C VAL A 52 -12.78 -2.28 -8.68
N CYS A 53 -14.11 -2.37 -8.52
CA CYS A 53 -14.95 -1.25 -8.10
C CYS A 53 -14.62 -0.80 -6.67
N THR A 54 -14.51 -1.75 -5.74
CA THR A 54 -14.17 -1.49 -4.34
C THR A 54 -12.84 -0.77 -4.24
N VAL A 55 -11.75 -1.31 -4.78
CA VAL A 55 -10.42 -0.67 -4.66
C VAL A 55 -10.37 0.69 -5.36
N PHE A 56 -11.12 0.88 -6.45
CA PHE A 56 -11.21 2.19 -7.10
C PHE A 56 -11.85 3.24 -6.19
N HIS A 57 -12.92 2.90 -5.47
CA HIS A 57 -13.60 3.83 -4.55
C HIS A 57 -12.92 3.96 -3.18
N THR A 58 -12.18 2.94 -2.76
CA THR A 58 -11.51 2.88 -1.46
C THR A 58 -10.14 3.58 -1.47
N SER A 59 -9.31 3.36 -2.49
CA SER A 59 -7.93 3.89 -2.56
C SER A 59 -7.58 4.59 -3.87
N GLY A 60 -8.49 4.63 -4.85
CA GLY A 60 -8.18 5.18 -6.17
C GLY A 60 -7.16 4.34 -6.95
N CYS A 61 -7.06 3.05 -6.62
CA CYS A 61 -6.12 2.08 -7.20
C CYS A 61 -4.64 2.35 -6.87
N ASP A 62 -4.35 3.08 -5.80
CA ASP A 62 -2.99 3.43 -5.37
C ASP A 62 -2.56 2.57 -4.17
N THR A 63 -1.49 1.78 -4.37
CA THR A 63 -0.92 0.85 -3.37
C THR A 63 -0.28 1.57 -2.19
N GLN A 64 0.01 2.87 -2.30
CA GLN A 64 0.68 3.66 -1.28
C GLN A 64 -0.30 4.59 -0.53
N THR A 65 -1.61 4.40 -0.72
CA THR A 65 -2.63 5.21 -0.05
C THR A 65 -2.60 4.99 1.47
N ILE A 66 -2.44 6.08 2.23
CA ILE A 66 -2.52 6.07 3.69
C ILE A 66 -3.60 7.06 4.13
N VAL A 67 -4.60 6.57 4.86
CA VAL A 67 -5.66 7.39 5.45
C VAL A 67 -5.54 7.36 6.97
N ASN A 68 -5.28 8.52 7.56
CA ASN A 68 -5.23 8.68 9.01
C ASN A 68 -6.61 9.07 9.54
N ASN A 69 -7.19 8.21 10.36
CA ASN A 69 -8.42 8.47 11.10
C ASN A 69 -8.09 8.88 12.55
N ASN A 70 -9.10 9.23 13.34
CA ASN A 70 -8.89 9.73 14.71
C ASN A 70 -8.23 8.70 15.63
N ASP A 71 -8.50 7.41 15.43
CA ASP A 71 -8.09 6.31 16.31
C ASP A 71 -7.42 5.14 15.58
N SER A 72 -7.19 5.26 14.27
CA SER A 72 -6.52 4.25 13.46
C SER A 72 -5.98 4.84 12.17
N THR A 73 -5.12 4.08 11.50
CA THR A 73 -4.66 4.37 10.15
C THR A 73 -5.00 3.19 9.25
N GLU A 74 -5.40 3.49 8.01
CA GLU A 74 -5.69 2.54 6.94
C GLU A 74 -4.60 2.60 5.88
N TYR A 75 -4.22 1.42 5.38
CA TYR A 75 -3.04 1.25 4.53
C TYR A 75 -3.39 0.56 3.23
N GLY A 76 -2.76 1.03 2.16
CA GLY A 76 -2.63 0.30 0.92
C GLY A 76 -3.87 0.29 0.04
N LEU A 77 -3.79 -0.55 -0.99
CA LEU A 77 -4.83 -0.69 -2.01
C LEU A 77 -6.21 -1.02 -1.41
N PHE A 78 -6.24 -1.80 -0.33
CA PHE A 78 -7.46 -2.28 0.32
C PHE A 78 -7.84 -1.53 1.59
N GLN A 79 -7.09 -0.47 1.97
CA GLN A 79 -7.33 0.32 3.19
C GLN A 79 -7.52 -0.56 4.44
N ILE A 80 -6.52 -1.41 4.69
CA ILE A 80 -6.50 -2.34 5.83
C ILE A 80 -6.08 -1.57 7.08
N ASN A 81 -6.87 -1.58 8.15
CA ASN A 81 -6.57 -0.78 9.35
C ASN A 81 -5.63 -1.46 10.37
N ASN A 82 -4.77 -0.65 10.99
CA ASN A 82 -3.85 -1.07 12.06
C ASN A 82 -4.51 -1.35 13.42
N LYS A 83 -5.81 -1.05 13.60
CA LYS A 83 -6.51 -1.30 14.86
C LYS A 83 -6.79 -2.78 15.07
N ILE A 84 -7.01 -3.52 13.99
CA ILE A 84 -7.44 -4.92 14.02
C ILE A 84 -6.54 -5.84 13.20
N TRP A 85 -6.14 -5.42 12.00
CA TRP A 85 -5.69 -6.37 10.97
C TRP A 85 -4.17 -6.50 10.90
N CYS A 86 -3.45 -5.39 10.98
CA CYS A 86 -1.98 -5.38 10.95
C CYS A 86 -1.40 -4.65 12.17
N ARG A 87 -0.09 -4.75 12.33
CA ARG A 87 0.66 -4.07 13.39
C ARG A 87 1.48 -2.91 12.87
N ASP A 88 1.46 -1.81 13.60
CA ASP A 88 2.38 -0.69 13.44
C ASP A 88 2.81 -0.14 14.82
N ASN A 89 3.52 0.99 14.82
CA ASN A 89 3.95 1.64 16.06
C ASN A 89 2.89 2.58 16.67
N GLN A 90 1.81 2.90 15.94
CA GLN A 90 0.76 3.82 16.40
C GLN A 90 -0.16 3.12 17.40
N ILE A 91 -0.51 1.84 17.17
CA ILE A 91 -1.41 1.07 18.03
C ILE A 91 -0.71 -0.19 18.57
N PRO A 92 0.01 -0.08 19.71
CA PRO A 92 0.73 -1.21 20.32
C PRO A 92 -0.17 -2.40 20.70
N HIS A 93 -1.46 -2.14 20.90
CA HIS A 93 -2.46 -3.12 21.32
C HIS A 93 -3.33 -3.63 20.16
N SER A 94 -2.89 -3.46 18.90
CA SER A 94 -3.55 -4.05 17.74
C SER A 94 -3.71 -5.56 17.91
N ARG A 95 -4.85 -6.09 17.43
CA ARG A 95 -5.07 -7.55 17.39
C ARG A 95 -4.17 -8.25 16.38
N ASP A 96 -3.70 -7.54 15.34
CA ASP A 96 -2.80 -8.06 14.32
C ASP A 96 -3.25 -9.42 13.77
N ILE A 97 -4.52 -9.51 13.34
CA ILE A 97 -5.12 -10.78 12.86
C ILE A 97 -4.38 -11.32 11.62
N CYS A 98 -3.87 -10.43 10.77
CA CYS A 98 -3.09 -10.82 9.61
C CYS A 98 -1.67 -11.27 9.97
N GLY A 99 -1.15 -10.86 11.14
CA GLY A 99 0.16 -11.26 11.64
C GLY A 99 1.30 -10.62 10.85
N ILE A 100 1.11 -9.38 10.42
CA ILE A 100 1.97 -8.68 9.46
C ILE A 100 2.08 -7.20 9.83
N SER A 101 3.22 -6.61 9.48
CA SER A 101 3.45 -5.17 9.66
C SER A 101 2.68 -4.37 8.62
N CYS A 102 2.04 -3.27 9.00
CA CYS A 102 1.18 -2.50 8.10
C CYS A 102 1.94 -1.84 6.93
N ASP A 103 3.26 -1.64 7.04
CA ASP A 103 4.09 -1.12 5.94
C ASP A 103 4.17 -2.08 4.75
N LYS A 104 3.83 -3.36 4.94
CA LYS A 104 3.80 -4.35 3.86
C LYS A 104 2.70 -4.08 2.84
N PHE A 105 1.58 -3.51 3.28
CA PHE A 105 0.50 -3.10 2.38
C PHE A 105 0.81 -1.84 1.56
N LEU A 106 2.02 -1.29 1.66
CA LEU A 106 2.43 -0.08 0.96
C LEU A 106 3.47 -0.34 -0.15
N ASP A 107 3.84 -1.60 -0.38
CA ASP A 107 4.69 -1.97 -1.51
C ASP A 107 3.84 -2.46 -2.70
N ASP A 108 4.50 -2.78 -3.82
CA ASP A 108 3.81 -3.14 -5.06
C ASP A 108 3.44 -4.65 -5.12
N ASP A 109 3.87 -5.45 -4.13
CA ASP A 109 3.58 -6.88 -4.03
C ASP A 109 2.28 -7.15 -3.26
N LEU A 110 1.18 -7.22 -4.00
CA LEU A 110 -0.16 -7.47 -3.45
C LEU A 110 -0.37 -8.89 -2.88
N THR A 111 0.65 -9.75 -2.87
CA THR A 111 0.49 -11.15 -2.41
C THR A 111 0.06 -11.21 -0.95
N ASP A 112 0.66 -10.39 -0.08
CA ASP A 112 0.33 -10.38 1.34
C ASP A 112 -0.94 -9.57 1.65
N ASP A 113 -1.22 -8.51 0.89
CA ASP A 113 -2.50 -7.79 0.89
C ASP A 113 -3.66 -8.76 0.62
N ILE A 114 -3.60 -9.50 -0.48
CA ILE A 114 -4.64 -10.45 -0.88
C ILE A 114 -4.83 -11.54 0.18
N MET A 115 -3.74 -11.99 0.82
CA MET A 115 -3.82 -12.96 1.91
C MET A 115 -4.54 -12.38 3.12
N CYS A 116 -4.30 -11.12 3.47
CA CYS A 116 -5.00 -10.43 4.55
C CYS A 116 -6.47 -10.16 4.19
N VAL A 117 -6.78 -9.75 2.96
CA VAL A 117 -8.14 -9.57 2.44
C VAL A 117 -8.97 -10.85 2.58
N LYS A 118 -8.40 -12.02 2.24
CA LYS A 118 -9.07 -13.31 2.44
C LYS A 118 -9.41 -13.55 3.91
N LYS A 119 -8.50 -13.26 4.83
CA LYS A 119 -8.77 -13.33 6.28
C LYS A 119 -9.89 -12.37 6.70
N ILE A 120 -9.92 -11.15 6.15
CA ILE A 120 -10.99 -10.17 6.41
C ILE A 120 -12.34 -10.74 5.98
N LEU A 121 -12.44 -11.24 4.74
CA LEU A 121 -13.66 -11.82 4.20
C LEU A 121 -14.14 -13.01 5.04
N ASP A 122 -13.23 -13.89 5.47
CA ASP A 122 -13.57 -15.05 6.29
C ASP A 122 -14.08 -14.68 7.70
N ASN A 123 -13.67 -13.51 8.23
CA ASN A 123 -14.03 -13.08 9.58
C ASN A 123 -15.24 -12.14 9.63
N VAL A 124 -15.33 -11.19 8.69
CA VAL A 124 -16.34 -10.11 8.71
C VAL A 124 -17.07 -9.92 7.38
N GLY A 125 -16.62 -10.58 6.31
CA GLY A 125 -17.22 -10.48 4.97
C GLY A 125 -16.95 -9.14 4.27
N ILE A 126 -17.63 -8.93 3.14
CA ILE A 126 -17.41 -7.76 2.26
C ILE A 126 -17.81 -6.42 2.91
N ASN A 127 -18.63 -6.44 3.96
CA ASN A 127 -19.09 -5.23 4.69
C ASN A 127 -17.97 -4.52 5.47
N TYR A 128 -16.75 -5.04 5.46
CA TYR A 128 -15.58 -4.29 5.92
C TYR A 128 -15.33 -3.05 5.05
N TRP A 129 -15.61 -3.17 3.74
CA TRP A 129 -15.59 -2.08 2.76
C TRP A 129 -17.01 -1.55 2.53
#